data_AF-W2DM90-F1
#
_entry.id   AF-W2DM90-F1
#
_cell.length_a   1.000
_cell.length_b   1.000
_cell.length_c   1.000
_cell.angle_alpha   90.00
_cell.angle_beta   90.00
_cell.angle_gamma   90.00
#
_symmetry.space_group_name_H-M   'P 1'
#
loop_
_entity.id
_entity.type
_entity.pdbx_description
1 polymer ?
#
loop_
_entity_poly.entity_id
_entity_poly.type
_entity_poly.pdbx_seq_one_letter_code
_entity_poly.pdbx_strand_id
1 'polypeptide(L)'
;MENFMEISDARTIPVSEYLESVTDPLRRATIASVFEQARSALELMRVRFSVDVPVPEIFVLTTDQIKAQANPLGLIVVSQGMIKHCFDTAIPSSKVKAGNEDYLDGLPDLFPQIGLTWVLAHEYAHLFRAHHQVQIELGSHDHVLRAFEHDADLCAAAAVYRAVQQWLPGIQDIDIRCYVTYALFWIIRTFPNTNDGAGVHPSFSERFFQILLKLTTMQAMPGDVLDLDVKLPATANRGDSLLNVAIACETAYLAKAPGTKNDFFMQWHEYFKSYGHIAIINEWIMVSPFVEKHSHTTADMQRHASVVPMTMSDIARLEKAERKRHRRAQARSRTQ
;
A
#
# COMPACT_ATOMS: atom_id res chain seq x y z
N MET A 1 3.90 -41.86 -7.51
CA MET A 1 3.00 -40.70 -7.56
C MET A 1 3.71 -39.64 -8.36
N GLU A 2 3.32 -39.52 -9.62
CA GLU A 2 3.90 -38.55 -10.55
C GLU A 2 3.37 -37.16 -10.20
N ASN A 3 4.27 -36.19 -10.02
CA ASN A 3 3.92 -34.78 -9.95
C ASN A 3 3.41 -34.37 -11.34
N PHE A 4 2.10 -34.37 -11.53
CA PHE A 4 1.50 -33.66 -12.65
C PHE A 4 1.82 -32.17 -12.43
N MET A 5 2.74 -31.63 -13.23
CA MET A 5 2.85 -30.19 -13.40
C MET A 5 1.51 -29.72 -13.95
N GLU A 6 0.74 -28.99 -13.15
CA GLU A 6 -0.42 -28.24 -13.65
C GLU A 6 0.10 -27.30 -14.74
N ILE A 7 -0.20 -27.63 -16.00
CA ILE A 7 0.03 -26.71 -17.11
C ILE A 7 -0.97 -25.59 -16.91
N SER A 8 -0.49 -24.43 -16.48
CA SER A 8 -1.33 -23.25 -16.32
C SER A 8 -1.67 -22.70 -17.69
N ASP A 9 -2.95 -22.75 -18.08
CA ASP A 9 -3.48 -22.10 -19.28
C ASP A 9 -3.54 -20.57 -19.16
N ALA A 10 -2.92 -19.99 -18.13
CA ALA A 10 -2.89 -18.55 -17.92
C ALA A 10 -2.08 -17.86 -19.03
N ARG A 11 -2.72 -16.89 -19.70
CA ARG A 11 -2.13 -16.09 -20.77
C ARG A 11 -2.06 -14.64 -20.33
N THR A 12 -0.99 -13.96 -20.73
CA THR A 12 -0.85 -12.51 -20.60
C THR A 12 -1.40 -11.89 -21.87
N ILE A 13 -2.52 -11.17 -21.75
CA ILE A 13 -3.25 -10.57 -22.87
C ILE A 13 -3.39 -9.05 -22.67
N PRO A 14 -3.53 -8.24 -23.73
CA PRO A 14 -3.82 -6.82 -23.60
C PRO A 14 -5.15 -6.59 -22.87
N VAL A 15 -5.30 -5.42 -22.22
CA VAL A 15 -6.57 -5.04 -21.57
C VAL A 15 -7.74 -5.05 -22.56
N SER A 16 -7.53 -4.67 -23.82
CA SER A 16 -8.57 -4.71 -24.86
C SER A 16 -9.10 -6.14 -25.10
N GLU A 17 -8.23 -7.12 -25.23
CA GLU A 17 -8.61 -8.53 -25.40
C GLU A 17 -9.32 -9.06 -24.14
N TYR A 18 -8.86 -8.67 -22.94
CA TYR A 18 -9.54 -9.02 -21.70
C TYR A 18 -10.96 -8.43 -21.65
N LEU A 19 -11.15 -7.16 -22.04
CA LEU A 19 -12.46 -6.52 -22.09
C LEU A 19 -13.41 -7.23 -23.06
N GLU A 20 -12.91 -7.71 -24.20
CA GLU A 20 -13.71 -8.50 -25.16
C GLU A 20 -14.18 -9.83 -24.56
N SER A 21 -13.43 -10.42 -23.62
CA SER A 21 -13.84 -11.63 -22.91
C SER A 21 -14.94 -11.40 -21.86
N VAL A 22 -15.17 -10.15 -21.44
CA VAL A 22 -16.22 -9.80 -20.45
C VAL A 22 -17.59 -9.77 -21.12
N THR A 23 -18.40 -10.81 -20.85
CA THR A 23 -19.71 -11.01 -21.47
C THR A 23 -20.71 -9.91 -21.14
N ASP A 24 -20.81 -9.50 -19.87
CA ASP A 24 -21.70 -8.43 -19.42
C ASP A 24 -21.24 -7.05 -19.94
N PRO A 25 -22.01 -6.38 -20.82
CA PRO A 25 -21.64 -5.08 -21.39
C PRO A 25 -21.50 -3.97 -20.35
N LEU A 26 -22.31 -3.98 -19.28
CA LEU A 26 -22.24 -2.96 -18.23
C LEU A 26 -20.97 -3.14 -17.42
N ARG A 27 -20.68 -4.37 -16.97
CA ARG A 27 -19.43 -4.68 -16.27
C ARG A 27 -18.21 -4.36 -17.12
N ARG A 28 -18.24 -4.68 -18.41
CA ARG A 28 -17.17 -4.34 -19.38
C ARG A 28 -16.93 -2.84 -19.46
N ALA A 29 -17.99 -2.04 -19.61
CA ALA A 29 -17.89 -0.59 -19.67
C ALA A 29 -17.33 0.01 -18.36
N THR A 30 -17.75 -0.52 -17.21
CA THR A 30 -17.23 -0.09 -15.91
C THR A 30 -15.75 -0.44 -15.77
N ILE A 31 -15.33 -1.66 -16.13
CA ILE A 31 -13.92 -2.07 -16.10
C ILE A 31 -13.07 -1.16 -17.02
N ALA A 32 -13.54 -0.90 -18.24
CA ALA A 32 -12.84 -0.01 -19.17
C ALA A 32 -12.68 1.40 -18.59
N SER A 33 -13.74 1.97 -18.00
CA SER A 33 -13.71 3.28 -17.35
C SER A 33 -12.74 3.33 -16.16
N VAL A 34 -12.68 2.27 -15.36
CA VAL A 34 -11.77 2.15 -14.22
C VAL A 34 -10.31 2.09 -14.67
N PHE A 35 -9.99 1.33 -15.73
CA PHE A 35 -8.64 1.32 -16.30
C PHE A 35 -8.22 2.68 -16.86
N GLU A 36 -9.12 3.39 -17.54
CA GLU A 36 -8.83 4.73 -18.07
C GLU A 36 -8.54 5.73 -16.95
N GLN A 37 -9.34 5.70 -15.87
CA GLN A 37 -9.12 6.54 -14.69
C GLN A 37 -7.80 6.20 -13.99
N ALA A 38 -7.50 4.92 -13.82
CA ALA A 38 -6.22 4.49 -13.25
C ALA A 38 -5.04 4.95 -14.11
N ARG A 39 -5.14 4.84 -15.45
CA ARG A 39 -4.13 5.33 -16.38
C ARG A 39 -3.92 6.84 -16.25
N SER A 40 -5.00 7.61 -16.13
CA SER A 40 -4.91 9.05 -15.87
C SER A 40 -4.17 9.35 -14.57
N ALA A 41 -4.37 8.56 -13.52
CA ALA A 41 -3.63 8.70 -12.26
C ALA A 41 -2.13 8.38 -12.43
N LEU A 42 -1.77 7.36 -13.21
CA LEU A 42 -0.36 7.05 -13.52
C LEU A 42 0.31 8.19 -14.32
N GLU A 43 -0.39 8.81 -15.26
CA GLU A 43 0.13 9.98 -15.99
C GLU A 43 0.39 11.17 -15.06
N LEU A 44 -0.48 11.39 -14.07
CA LEU A 44 -0.26 12.41 -13.05
C LEU A 44 0.97 12.10 -12.19
N MET A 45 1.20 10.84 -11.85
CA MET A 45 2.45 10.44 -11.18
C MET A 45 3.65 10.77 -12.06
N ARG A 46 3.64 10.37 -13.34
CA ARG A 46 4.73 10.65 -14.27
C ARG A 46 5.09 12.13 -14.32
N VAL A 47 4.09 12.99 -14.50
CA VAL A 47 4.27 14.45 -14.51
C VAL A 47 4.79 14.95 -13.17
N ARG A 48 4.21 14.49 -12.06
CA ARG A 48 4.54 15.00 -10.72
C ARG A 48 5.95 14.64 -10.28
N PHE A 49 6.41 13.45 -10.62
CA PHE A 49 7.76 12.98 -10.30
C PHE A 49 8.79 13.38 -11.37
N SER A 50 8.37 14.11 -12.43
CA SER A 50 9.23 14.50 -13.56
C SER A 50 9.97 13.30 -14.15
N VAL A 51 9.23 12.20 -14.31
CA VAL A 51 9.75 10.90 -14.70
C VAL A 51 9.82 10.81 -16.23
N ASP A 52 10.98 10.40 -16.75
CA ASP A 52 11.16 10.11 -18.18
C ASP A 52 10.55 8.76 -18.60
N VAL A 53 10.33 7.84 -17.65
CA VAL A 53 9.68 6.56 -17.88
C VAL A 53 8.20 6.77 -18.24
N PRO A 54 7.77 6.43 -19.48
CA PRO A 54 6.36 6.59 -19.86
C PRO A 54 5.47 5.67 -19.03
N VAL A 55 4.18 6.00 -18.93
CA VAL A 55 3.21 5.06 -18.37
C VAL A 55 3.17 3.82 -19.27
N PRO A 56 3.48 2.64 -18.74
CA PRO A 56 3.62 1.45 -19.55
C PRO A 56 2.25 0.91 -19.98
N GLU A 57 2.28 0.04 -20.99
CA GLU A 57 1.09 -0.74 -21.32
C GLU A 57 0.78 -1.73 -20.19
N ILE A 58 -0.52 -1.84 -19.88
CA ILE A 58 -1.02 -2.72 -18.84
C ILE A 58 -1.56 -3.98 -19.52
N PHE A 59 -1.15 -5.14 -19.02
CA PHE A 59 -1.61 -6.45 -19.48
C PHE A 59 -2.40 -7.16 -18.38
N VAL A 60 -3.31 -8.03 -18.82
CA VAL A 60 -4.10 -8.88 -17.94
C VAL A 60 -3.60 -10.31 -18.02
N LEU A 61 -3.28 -10.90 -16.88
CA LEU A 61 -3.03 -12.34 -16.78
C LEU A 61 -4.34 -13.07 -16.49
N THR A 62 -4.73 -14.00 -17.36
CA THR A 62 -6.02 -14.73 -17.29
C THR A 62 -6.03 -15.83 -16.22
N THR A 63 -5.73 -15.46 -14.99
CA THR A 63 -5.75 -16.33 -13.80
C THR A 63 -6.59 -15.70 -12.70
N ASP A 64 -7.30 -16.53 -11.95
CA ASP A 64 -8.08 -16.11 -10.78
C ASP A 64 -7.22 -15.87 -9.53
N GLN A 65 -5.92 -16.20 -9.57
CA GLN A 65 -4.97 -15.81 -8.53
C GLN A 65 -4.93 -14.28 -8.41
N ILE A 66 -4.89 -13.74 -7.20
CA ILE A 66 -4.76 -12.30 -6.96
C ILE A 66 -3.29 -11.93 -6.98
N LYS A 67 -2.83 -11.27 -8.07
CA LYS A 67 -1.45 -10.81 -8.20
C LYS A 67 -1.34 -9.64 -9.17
N ALA A 68 -0.34 -8.81 -8.94
CA ALA A 68 0.13 -7.80 -9.87
C ALA A 68 1.67 -7.81 -9.83
N GLN A 69 2.30 -7.41 -10.93
CA GLN A 69 3.75 -7.25 -10.99
C GLN A 69 4.16 -6.30 -12.11
N ALA A 70 5.17 -5.48 -11.83
CA ALA A 70 6.02 -4.85 -12.80
C ALA A 70 7.08 -5.84 -13.29
N ASN A 71 7.18 -6.07 -14.61
CA ASN A 71 8.19 -6.96 -15.17
C ASN A 71 9.47 -6.20 -15.59
N PRO A 72 10.61 -6.89 -15.75
CA PRO A 72 11.86 -6.25 -16.20
C PRO A 72 11.81 -5.63 -17.60
N LEU A 73 10.79 -5.96 -18.41
CA LEU A 73 10.56 -5.36 -19.73
C LEU A 73 9.83 -4.00 -19.64
N GLY A 74 9.53 -3.53 -18.43
CA GLY A 74 8.84 -2.27 -18.22
C GLY A 74 7.32 -2.36 -18.44
N LEU A 75 6.71 -3.53 -18.29
CA LEU A 75 5.26 -3.72 -18.40
C LEU A 75 4.65 -3.95 -17.02
N ILE A 76 3.39 -3.53 -16.85
CA ILE A 76 2.58 -3.88 -15.68
C ILE A 76 1.64 -5.01 -16.06
N VAL A 77 1.67 -6.10 -15.28
CA VAL A 77 0.77 -7.24 -15.45
C VAL A 77 -0.10 -7.35 -14.22
N VAL A 78 -1.42 -7.27 -14.40
CA VAL A 78 -2.42 -7.46 -13.34
C VAL A 78 -3.24 -8.70 -13.63
N SER A 79 -3.56 -9.53 -12.63
CA SER A 79 -4.37 -10.72 -12.87
C SER A 79 -5.87 -10.41 -12.95
N GLN A 80 -6.61 -11.25 -13.66
CA GLN A 80 -8.07 -11.25 -13.62
C GLN A 80 -8.59 -11.38 -12.18
N GLY A 81 -7.95 -12.22 -11.35
CA GLY A 81 -8.28 -12.35 -9.93
C GLY A 81 -8.16 -11.02 -9.17
N MET A 82 -7.11 -10.23 -9.43
CA MET A 82 -6.91 -8.91 -8.84
C MET A 82 -7.96 -7.90 -9.30
N ILE A 83 -8.29 -7.89 -10.59
CA ILE A 83 -9.38 -7.05 -11.13
C ILE A 83 -10.70 -7.44 -10.44
N LYS A 84 -11.02 -8.74 -10.41
CA LYS A 84 -12.22 -9.25 -9.76
C LYS A 84 -12.27 -8.85 -8.29
N HIS A 85 -11.16 -8.96 -7.56
CA HIS A 85 -11.04 -8.53 -6.18
C HIS A 85 -11.43 -7.06 -6.00
N CYS A 86 -10.89 -6.16 -6.82
CA CYS A 86 -11.21 -4.73 -6.73
C CYS A 86 -12.70 -4.42 -6.97
N PHE A 87 -13.39 -5.23 -7.79
CA PHE A 87 -14.80 -5.04 -8.14
C PHE A 87 -15.77 -5.76 -7.21
N ASP A 88 -15.38 -6.93 -6.70
CA ASP A 88 -16.27 -7.85 -6.00
C ASP A 88 -15.99 -7.88 -4.48
N THR A 89 -15.01 -7.11 -3.97
CA THR A 89 -14.76 -7.01 -2.52
C THR A 89 -16.03 -6.55 -1.81
N ALA A 90 -16.69 -7.49 -1.11
CA ALA A 90 -17.98 -7.28 -0.47
C ALA A 90 -17.84 -6.41 0.78
N ILE A 91 -17.96 -5.12 0.57
CA ILE A 91 -17.88 -4.12 1.63
C ILE A 91 -19.14 -4.22 2.48
N PRO A 92 -19.04 -4.22 3.82
CA PRO A 92 -20.24 -3.99 4.61
C PRO A 92 -20.88 -2.69 4.11
N SER A 93 -22.16 -2.74 3.75
CA SER A 93 -22.90 -1.52 3.42
C SER A 93 -22.65 -0.48 4.51
N SER A 94 -22.49 0.78 4.09
CA SER A 94 -22.28 2.09 4.76
C SER A 94 -22.56 2.27 6.27
N LYS A 95 -23.07 1.26 6.98
CA LYS A 95 -23.24 1.13 8.43
C LYS A 95 -21.95 0.91 9.22
N VAL A 96 -20.77 0.83 8.59
CA VAL A 96 -19.48 1.04 9.30
C VAL A 96 -19.35 2.55 9.58
N LYS A 97 -20.33 3.05 10.32
CA LYS A 97 -20.52 4.44 10.70
C LYS A 97 -19.56 4.70 11.86
N ALA A 98 -18.39 5.22 11.53
CA ALA A 98 -17.46 5.77 12.51
C ALA A 98 -18.07 7.01 13.15
N GLY A 99 -18.95 6.86 14.15
CA GLY A 99 -19.36 7.92 15.08
C GLY A 99 -20.06 9.17 14.51
N ASN A 100 -20.17 9.32 13.20
CA ASN A 100 -20.86 10.42 12.54
C ASN A 100 -21.44 9.90 11.22
N GLU A 101 -22.75 9.77 11.18
CA GLU A 101 -23.47 9.07 10.11
C GLU A 101 -23.42 9.81 8.77
N ASP A 102 -22.98 11.08 8.77
CA ASP A 102 -23.09 12.01 7.64
C ASP A 102 -21.88 12.03 6.68
N TYR A 103 -20.72 11.45 7.03
CA TYR A 103 -19.48 11.69 6.26
C TYR A 103 -19.36 10.94 4.93
N LEU A 104 -20.02 9.78 4.77
CA LEU A 104 -19.94 8.96 3.55
C LEU A 104 -21.29 8.83 2.84
N ASP A 105 -22.38 9.35 3.43
CA ASP A 105 -23.69 9.34 2.81
C ASP A 105 -23.69 10.28 1.60
N GLY A 106 -23.81 9.68 0.40
CA GLY A 106 -23.89 10.41 -0.87
C GLY A 106 -22.61 10.43 -1.71
N LEU A 107 -21.49 9.84 -1.24
CA LEU A 107 -20.32 9.64 -2.11
C LEU A 107 -20.57 8.52 -3.13
N PRO A 108 -20.14 8.67 -4.39
CA PRO A 108 -20.26 7.61 -5.38
C PRO A 108 -19.37 6.42 -5.00
N ASP A 109 -19.76 5.22 -5.45
CA ASP A 109 -18.94 4.03 -5.27
C ASP A 109 -17.72 4.07 -6.19
N LEU A 110 -16.58 4.53 -5.65
CA LEU A 110 -15.29 4.60 -6.32
C LEU A 110 -14.34 3.47 -5.90
N PHE A 111 -14.83 2.41 -5.26
CA PHE A 111 -13.98 1.34 -4.76
C PHE A 111 -13.14 0.64 -5.83
N PRO A 112 -13.73 0.18 -6.95
CA PRO A 112 -12.96 -0.43 -8.02
C PRO A 112 -11.90 0.53 -8.58
N GLN A 113 -12.23 1.81 -8.70
CA GLN A 113 -11.35 2.89 -9.17
C GLN A 113 -10.16 3.04 -8.22
N ILE A 114 -10.41 3.18 -6.91
CA ILE A 114 -9.39 3.34 -5.88
C ILE A 114 -8.48 2.10 -5.83
N GLY A 115 -9.07 0.90 -5.80
CA GLY A 115 -8.32 -0.35 -5.70
C GLY A 115 -7.42 -0.61 -6.88
N LEU A 116 -7.96 -0.52 -8.10
CA LEU A 116 -7.16 -0.75 -9.29
C LEU A 116 -6.10 0.35 -9.49
N THR A 117 -6.44 1.60 -9.17
CA THR A 117 -5.46 2.71 -9.21
C THR A 117 -4.31 2.48 -8.24
N TRP A 118 -4.60 2.06 -7.01
CA TRP A 118 -3.56 1.76 -6.02
C TRP A 118 -2.64 0.63 -6.49
N VAL A 119 -3.19 -0.49 -6.97
CA VAL A 119 -2.42 -1.64 -7.48
C VAL A 119 -1.51 -1.22 -8.63
N LEU A 120 -2.06 -0.54 -9.63
CA LEU A 120 -1.29 -0.14 -10.81
C LEU A 120 -0.25 0.94 -10.48
N ALA A 121 -0.57 1.86 -9.57
CA ALA A 121 0.37 2.88 -9.10
C ALA A 121 1.53 2.28 -8.30
N HIS A 122 1.26 1.24 -7.52
CA HIS A 122 2.29 0.50 -6.79
C HIS A 122 3.27 -0.17 -7.76
N GLU A 123 2.76 -0.91 -8.75
CA GLU A 123 3.63 -1.53 -9.77
C GLU A 123 4.37 -0.48 -10.62
N TYR A 124 3.70 0.61 -10.98
CA TYR A 124 4.36 1.69 -11.72
C TYR A 124 5.49 2.32 -10.90
N ALA A 125 5.34 2.46 -9.58
CA ALA A 125 6.40 2.94 -8.70
C ALA A 125 7.66 2.07 -8.78
N HIS A 126 7.52 0.73 -8.79
CA HIS A 126 8.69 -0.15 -8.99
C HIS A 126 9.44 0.13 -10.29
N LEU A 127 8.73 0.49 -11.36
CA LEU A 127 9.32 0.84 -12.65
C LEU A 127 10.02 2.19 -12.63
N PHE A 128 9.31 3.27 -12.31
CA PHE A 128 9.91 4.60 -12.41
C PHE A 128 10.91 4.92 -11.31
N ARG A 129 10.84 4.22 -10.16
CA ARG A 129 11.85 4.29 -9.10
C ARG A 129 13.04 3.37 -9.36
N ALA A 130 13.05 2.66 -10.49
CA ALA A 130 14.14 1.78 -10.90
C ALA A 130 14.48 0.73 -9.81
N HIS A 131 13.48 0.23 -9.08
CA HIS A 131 13.68 -0.72 -7.98
C HIS A 131 14.41 -1.98 -8.46
N HIS A 132 14.16 -2.43 -9.68
CA HIS A 132 14.87 -3.56 -10.28
C HIS A 132 16.38 -3.28 -10.47
N GLN A 133 16.75 -2.10 -10.95
CA GLN A 133 18.15 -1.71 -11.14
C GLN A 133 18.87 -1.58 -9.79
N VAL A 134 18.19 -1.01 -8.79
CA VAL A 134 18.72 -0.94 -7.42
C VAL A 134 18.86 -2.33 -6.81
N GLN A 135 17.92 -3.24 -7.07
CA GLN A 135 18.00 -4.65 -6.65
C GLN A 135 19.22 -5.36 -7.26
N ILE A 136 19.55 -5.09 -8.52
CA ILE A 136 20.75 -5.62 -9.16
C ILE A 136 22.02 -5.10 -8.47
N GLU A 137 22.05 -3.82 -8.07
CA GLU A 137 23.22 -3.22 -7.41
C GLU A 137 23.38 -3.65 -5.94
N LEU A 138 22.29 -3.68 -5.17
CA LEU A 138 22.30 -3.96 -3.73
C LEU A 138 22.04 -5.42 -3.37
N GLY A 139 21.57 -6.23 -4.33
CA GLY A 139 21.12 -7.60 -4.13
C GLY A 139 19.70 -7.71 -3.55
N SER A 140 19.12 -8.91 -3.62
CA SER A 140 17.75 -9.24 -3.20
C SER A 140 17.62 -9.50 -1.69
N HIS A 141 18.22 -8.65 -0.85
CA HIS A 141 18.12 -8.81 0.61
C HIS A 141 16.73 -8.40 1.10
N ASP A 142 16.20 -9.09 2.12
CA ASP A 142 14.84 -8.85 2.64
C ASP A 142 14.58 -7.37 2.97
N HIS A 143 15.52 -6.70 3.62
CA HIS A 143 15.40 -5.28 3.98
C HIS A 143 15.39 -4.34 2.77
N VAL A 144 16.06 -4.71 1.67
CA VAL A 144 16.05 -3.93 0.41
C VAL A 144 14.70 -4.08 -0.27
N LEU A 145 14.22 -5.32 -0.41
CA LEU A 145 12.91 -5.60 -1.00
C LEU A 145 11.79 -4.95 -0.21
N ARG A 146 11.83 -5.05 1.13
CA ARG A 146 10.88 -4.40 2.03
C ARG A 146 10.88 -2.87 1.89
N ALA A 147 12.05 -2.25 1.71
CA ALA A 147 12.16 -0.81 1.46
C ALA A 147 11.55 -0.40 0.11
N PHE A 148 11.68 -1.22 -0.93
CA PHE A 148 11.01 -0.98 -2.22
C PHE A 148 9.49 -1.04 -2.10
N GLU A 149 8.97 -2.05 -1.41
CA GLU A 149 7.53 -2.19 -1.15
C GLU A 149 6.98 -1.00 -0.36
N HIS A 150 7.75 -0.52 0.62
CA HIS A 150 7.41 0.67 1.39
C HIS A 150 7.30 1.92 0.49
N ASP A 151 8.30 2.21 -0.35
CA ASP A 151 8.25 3.37 -1.25
C ASP A 151 7.12 3.25 -2.28
N ALA A 152 6.90 2.06 -2.83
CA ALA A 152 5.81 1.80 -3.77
C ALA A 152 4.43 2.02 -3.13
N ASP A 153 4.21 1.54 -1.90
CA ASP A 153 2.99 1.79 -1.13
C ASP A 153 2.75 3.29 -0.86
N LEU A 154 3.81 4.03 -0.48
CA LEU A 154 3.70 5.46 -0.22
C LEU A 154 3.39 6.27 -1.48
N CYS A 155 3.98 5.89 -2.62
CA CYS A 155 3.70 6.50 -3.91
C CYS A 155 2.28 6.20 -4.37
N ALA A 156 1.84 4.95 -4.25
CA ALA A 156 0.50 4.51 -4.62
C ALA A 156 -0.59 5.18 -3.77
N ALA A 157 -0.41 5.25 -2.45
CA ALA A 157 -1.35 5.95 -1.57
C ALA A 157 -1.46 7.43 -1.91
N ALA A 158 -0.34 8.09 -2.23
CA ALA A 158 -0.35 9.48 -2.66
C ALA A 158 -1.08 9.66 -3.99
N ALA A 159 -0.86 8.77 -4.96
CA ALA A 159 -1.52 8.81 -6.26
C ALA A 159 -3.04 8.68 -6.13
N VAL A 160 -3.51 7.70 -5.35
CA VAL A 160 -4.94 7.49 -5.07
C VAL A 160 -5.57 8.72 -4.43
N TYR A 161 -4.95 9.27 -3.39
CA TYR A 161 -5.48 10.45 -2.72
C TYR A 161 -5.62 11.65 -3.67
N ARG A 162 -4.62 11.89 -4.52
CA ARG A 162 -4.70 12.96 -5.55
C ARG A 162 -5.74 12.66 -6.62
N ALA A 163 -5.90 11.41 -7.03
CA ALA A 163 -6.90 11.02 -8.01
C ALA A 163 -8.33 11.22 -7.45
N VAL A 164 -8.59 10.84 -6.21
CA VAL A 164 -9.89 11.06 -5.56
C VAL A 164 -10.19 12.56 -5.40
N GLN A 165 -9.18 13.40 -5.09
CA GLN A 165 -9.36 14.86 -5.09
C GLN A 165 -9.81 15.41 -6.46
N GLN A 166 -9.39 14.79 -7.56
CA GLN A 166 -9.82 15.19 -8.90
C GLN A 166 -11.18 14.62 -9.28
N TRP A 167 -11.47 13.37 -8.90
CA TRP A 167 -12.75 12.73 -9.19
C TRP A 167 -13.91 13.35 -8.41
N LEU A 168 -13.63 13.90 -7.22
CA LEU A 168 -14.62 14.48 -6.32
C LEU A 168 -14.30 15.96 -6.02
N PRO A 169 -14.38 16.85 -7.01
CA PRO A 169 -14.10 18.26 -6.80
C PRO A 169 -15.09 18.87 -5.81
N GLY A 170 -14.58 19.61 -4.82
CA GLY A 170 -15.39 20.33 -3.83
C GLY A 170 -15.68 19.55 -2.54
N ILE A 171 -15.29 18.28 -2.45
CA ILE A 171 -15.33 17.53 -1.18
C ILE A 171 -14.20 18.01 -0.26
N GLN A 172 -14.45 18.05 1.05
CA GLN A 172 -13.44 18.47 2.03
C GLN A 172 -12.27 17.48 2.06
N ASP A 173 -11.07 18.02 2.28
CA ASP A 173 -9.83 17.24 2.33
C ASP A 173 -9.90 16.05 3.30
N ILE A 174 -10.49 16.26 4.48
CA ILE A 174 -10.59 15.23 5.51
C ILE A 174 -11.49 14.07 5.07
N ASP A 175 -12.60 14.36 4.39
CA ASP A 175 -13.55 13.35 3.90
C ASP A 175 -12.90 12.49 2.81
N ILE A 176 -12.11 13.11 1.93
CA ILE A 176 -11.33 12.40 0.92
C ILE A 176 -10.32 11.46 1.57
N ARG A 177 -9.57 11.92 2.57
CA ARG A 177 -8.61 11.06 3.29
C ARG A 177 -9.32 9.91 3.99
N CYS A 178 -10.42 10.17 4.69
CA CYS A 178 -11.23 9.15 5.35
C CYS A 178 -11.75 8.12 4.34
N TYR A 179 -12.24 8.56 3.18
CA TYR A 179 -12.73 7.69 2.13
C TYR A 179 -11.63 6.82 1.51
N VAL A 180 -10.46 7.40 1.23
CA VAL A 180 -9.28 6.66 0.76
C VAL A 180 -8.79 5.65 1.80
N THR A 181 -8.71 6.04 3.07
CA THR A 181 -8.35 5.14 4.17
C THR A 181 -9.33 3.98 4.30
N TYR A 182 -10.63 4.28 4.25
CA TYR A 182 -11.70 3.27 4.26
C TYR A 182 -11.52 2.29 3.09
N ALA A 183 -11.27 2.81 1.88
CA ALA A 183 -11.14 1.99 0.70
C ALA A 183 -9.90 1.09 0.73
N LEU A 184 -8.73 1.70 0.94
CA LEU A 184 -7.46 0.98 0.99
C LEU A 184 -7.40 -0.04 2.11
N PHE A 185 -8.06 0.21 3.25
CA PHE A 185 -8.20 -0.79 4.30
C PHE A 185 -8.80 -2.08 3.73
N TRP A 186 -9.99 -2.00 3.12
CA TRP A 186 -10.70 -3.19 2.66
C TRP A 186 -9.95 -3.89 1.54
N ILE A 187 -9.43 -3.15 0.57
CA ILE A 187 -8.67 -3.69 -0.56
C ILE A 187 -7.46 -4.50 -0.08
N ILE A 188 -6.64 -3.93 0.81
CA ILE A 188 -5.39 -4.56 1.26
C ILE A 188 -5.66 -5.63 2.32
N ARG A 189 -6.57 -5.39 3.27
CA ARG A 189 -6.88 -6.32 4.37
C ARG A 189 -7.44 -7.65 3.89
N THR A 190 -8.13 -7.64 2.76
CA THR A 190 -8.79 -8.81 2.17
C THR A 190 -7.97 -9.50 1.10
N PHE A 191 -6.75 -9.04 0.81
CA PHE A 191 -5.83 -9.84 0.01
C PHE A 191 -5.57 -11.17 0.71
N PRO A 192 -5.60 -12.31 -0.02
CA PRO A 192 -5.17 -13.57 0.53
C PRO A 192 -3.73 -13.40 1.02
N ASN A 193 -3.42 -13.83 2.24
CA ASN A 193 -2.05 -13.83 2.74
C ASN A 193 -1.21 -14.65 1.76
N THR A 194 -0.39 -13.98 0.96
CA THR A 194 0.57 -14.60 0.04
C THR A 194 1.75 -15.12 0.86
N ASN A 195 1.51 -16.14 1.69
CA ASN A 195 2.58 -16.97 2.27
C ASN A 195 3.18 -17.92 1.22
N ASP A 196 2.85 -17.72 -0.05
CA ASP A 196 3.06 -18.66 -1.16
C ASP A 196 4.43 -18.49 -1.83
N GLY A 197 5.38 -17.82 -1.15
CA GLY A 197 6.77 -17.71 -1.62
C GLY A 197 7.00 -16.71 -2.77
N ALA A 198 6.00 -15.91 -3.14
CA ALA A 198 6.14 -14.82 -4.10
C ALA A 198 6.29 -13.48 -3.37
N GLY A 199 7.55 -13.08 -3.12
CA GLY A 199 7.89 -11.72 -2.69
C GLY A 199 7.87 -11.47 -1.18
N VAL A 200 8.79 -10.61 -0.73
CA VAL A 200 8.84 -10.06 0.64
C VAL A 200 7.82 -8.92 0.73
N HIS A 201 6.53 -9.20 0.51
CA HIS A 201 5.49 -8.20 0.76
C HIS A 201 5.31 -8.06 2.27
N PRO A 202 5.42 -6.84 2.84
CA PRO A 202 5.25 -6.65 4.27
C PRO A 202 3.84 -7.05 4.72
N SER A 203 3.70 -7.37 6.00
CA SER A 203 2.39 -7.68 6.58
C SER A 203 1.40 -6.53 6.34
N PHE A 204 0.10 -6.84 6.27
CA PHE A 204 -0.96 -5.82 6.20
C PHE A 204 -0.75 -4.71 7.25
N SER A 205 -0.42 -5.10 8.49
CA SER A 205 -0.28 -4.15 9.60
C SER A 205 0.79 -3.10 9.36
N GLU A 206 1.91 -3.51 8.76
CA GLU A 206 3.01 -2.63 8.42
C GLU A 206 2.63 -1.71 7.25
N ARG A 207 2.12 -2.29 6.15
CA ARG A 207 1.75 -1.53 4.94
C ARG A 207 0.72 -0.46 5.27
N PHE A 208 -0.35 -0.87 5.95
CA PHE A 208 -1.47 0.02 6.25
C PHE A 208 -1.10 1.13 7.25
N PHE A 209 -0.22 0.84 8.21
CA PHE A 209 0.30 1.89 9.10
C PHE A 209 1.03 2.98 8.33
N GLN A 210 1.93 2.60 7.42
CA GLN A 210 2.72 3.57 6.65
C GLN A 210 1.84 4.38 5.69
N ILE A 211 0.83 3.74 5.09
CA ILE A 211 -0.21 4.41 4.31
C ILE A 211 -0.99 5.43 5.16
N LEU A 212 -1.41 5.07 6.37
CA LEU A 212 -2.08 6.00 7.29
C LEU A 212 -1.20 7.21 7.64
N LEU A 213 0.08 6.98 7.94
CA LEU A 213 1.03 8.05 8.25
C LEU A 213 1.22 9.00 7.04
N LYS A 214 1.33 8.43 5.84
CA LYS A 214 1.41 9.19 4.59
C LYS A 214 0.17 10.04 4.37
N LEU A 215 -1.01 9.44 4.47
CA LEU A 215 -2.29 10.14 4.34
C LEU A 215 -2.51 11.16 5.46
N THR A 216 -1.87 11.03 6.61
CA THR A 216 -1.94 12.04 7.67
C THR A 216 -1.10 13.27 7.34
N THR A 217 0.12 13.05 6.84
CA THR A 217 1.17 14.10 6.70
C THR A 217 1.20 14.76 5.33
N MET A 218 0.54 14.20 4.31
CA MET A 218 0.45 14.82 2.99
C MET A 218 -0.25 16.18 3.02
N GLN A 219 0.35 17.17 2.38
CA GLN A 219 -0.25 18.50 2.15
C GLN A 219 -1.56 18.39 1.36
N ALA A 220 -2.58 19.17 1.74
CA ALA A 220 -3.85 19.17 1.00
C ALA A 220 -3.68 19.94 -0.32
N MET A 221 -3.06 21.12 -0.24
CA MET A 221 -2.81 22.01 -1.37
C MET A 221 -1.31 22.29 -1.55
N PRO A 222 -0.88 22.62 -2.78
CA PRO A 222 0.47 23.14 -3.00
C PRO A 222 0.72 24.40 -2.16
N GLY A 223 1.76 24.39 -1.33
CA GLY A 223 2.13 25.52 -0.48
C GLY A 223 1.69 25.42 0.98
N ASP A 224 0.89 24.41 1.35
CA ASP A 224 0.61 24.11 2.77
C ASP A 224 1.92 23.86 3.54
N VAL A 225 1.93 24.07 4.85
CA VAL A 225 3.10 23.71 5.67
C VAL A 225 3.23 22.19 5.74
N LEU A 226 4.41 21.67 5.41
CA LEU A 226 4.72 20.25 5.57
C LEU A 226 5.01 19.96 7.05
N ASP A 227 4.26 19.04 7.64
CA ASP A 227 4.34 18.69 9.07
C ASP A 227 4.49 17.17 9.25
N LEU A 228 5.70 16.68 9.00
CA LEU A 228 6.03 15.25 9.10
C LEU A 228 6.04 14.74 10.54
N ASP A 229 6.30 15.63 11.51
CA ASP A 229 6.35 15.31 12.94
C ASP A 229 4.97 15.38 13.62
N VAL A 230 3.90 15.69 12.88
CA VAL A 230 2.52 15.81 13.40
C VAL A 230 2.43 16.81 14.57
N LYS A 231 3.14 17.94 14.46
CA LYS A 231 3.20 18.98 15.51
C LYS A 231 2.05 19.98 15.40
N LEU A 232 1.47 20.15 14.21
CA LEU A 232 0.38 21.07 13.97
C LEU A 232 -0.95 20.42 14.38
N PRO A 233 -1.85 21.16 15.07
CA PRO A 233 -3.16 20.63 15.45
C PRO A 233 -3.98 20.11 14.26
N ALA A 234 -3.86 20.75 13.10
CA ALA A 234 -4.54 20.29 11.88
C ALA A 234 -4.08 18.90 11.43
N THR A 235 -2.77 18.63 11.49
CA THR A 235 -2.20 17.32 11.14
C THR A 235 -2.58 16.25 12.16
N ALA A 236 -2.56 16.60 13.45
CA ALA A 236 -3.02 15.71 14.52
C ALA A 236 -4.50 15.32 14.35
N ASN A 237 -5.38 16.29 14.07
CA ASN A 237 -6.80 16.04 13.83
C ASN A 237 -7.05 15.13 12.61
N ARG A 238 -6.23 15.24 11.55
CA ARG A 238 -6.27 14.30 10.43
C ARG A 238 -5.93 12.90 10.91
N GLY A 239 -4.83 12.75 11.66
CA GLY A 239 -4.41 11.47 12.23
C GLY A 239 -5.50 10.79 13.04
N ASP A 240 -6.15 11.53 13.95
CA ASP A 240 -7.24 11.03 14.79
C ASP A 240 -8.44 10.56 13.95
N SER A 241 -8.81 11.33 12.94
CA SER A 241 -9.94 11.00 12.05
C SER A 241 -9.68 9.72 11.26
N LEU A 242 -8.48 9.58 10.69
CA LEU A 242 -8.11 8.38 9.92
C LEU A 242 -7.97 7.15 10.81
N LEU A 243 -7.47 7.32 12.04
CA LEU A 243 -7.42 6.26 13.04
C LEU A 243 -8.83 5.78 13.39
N ASN A 244 -9.78 6.69 13.58
CA ASN A 244 -11.18 6.32 13.86
C ASN A 244 -11.80 5.50 12.72
N VAL A 245 -11.51 5.86 11.46
CA VAL A 245 -11.93 5.07 10.29
C VAL A 245 -11.30 3.68 10.32
N ALA A 246 -9.99 3.57 10.57
CA ALA A 246 -9.29 2.29 10.67
C ALA A 246 -9.87 1.39 11.78
N ILE A 247 -10.19 1.97 12.95
CA ILE A 247 -10.82 1.26 14.08
C ILE A 247 -12.19 0.72 13.67
N ALA A 248 -13.02 1.53 13.03
CA ALA A 248 -14.34 1.12 12.58
C ALA A 248 -14.26 -0.01 11.53
N CYS A 249 -13.33 0.11 10.58
CA CYS A 249 -13.07 -0.91 9.57
C CYS A 249 -12.66 -2.26 10.17
N GLU A 250 -11.66 -2.28 11.06
CA GLU A 250 -11.21 -3.52 11.68
C GLU A 250 -12.29 -4.13 12.58
N THR A 251 -13.04 -3.30 13.32
CA THR A 251 -14.18 -3.78 14.12
C THR A 251 -15.21 -4.49 13.23
N ALA A 252 -15.54 -3.91 12.08
CA ALA A 252 -16.45 -4.51 11.11
C ALA A 252 -15.89 -5.78 10.45
N TYR A 253 -14.58 -5.80 10.17
CA TYR A 253 -13.89 -6.98 9.63
C TYR A 253 -13.94 -8.15 10.62
N LEU A 254 -13.56 -7.92 11.88
CA LEU A 254 -13.57 -8.92 12.94
C LEU A 254 -14.98 -9.45 13.23
N ALA A 255 -16.01 -8.59 13.13
CA ALA A 255 -17.40 -9.01 13.27
C ALA A 255 -17.85 -9.98 12.16
N LYS A 256 -17.34 -9.82 10.92
CA LYS A 256 -17.63 -10.72 9.79
C LYS A 256 -16.79 -12.01 9.81
N ALA A 257 -15.61 -11.97 10.41
CA ALA A 257 -14.69 -13.10 10.50
C ALA A 257 -14.39 -13.49 11.97
N PRO A 258 -15.40 -13.87 12.77
CA PRO A 258 -15.21 -14.17 14.18
C PRO A 258 -14.22 -15.35 14.36
N GLY A 259 -13.19 -15.13 15.16
CA GLY A 259 -12.15 -16.14 15.45
C GLY A 259 -10.86 -15.99 14.65
N THR A 260 -10.73 -14.99 13.77
CA THR A 260 -9.42 -14.65 13.20
C THR A 260 -8.46 -14.19 14.29
N LYS A 261 -7.34 -14.90 14.47
CA LYS A 261 -6.26 -14.51 15.41
C LYS A 261 -5.44 -13.30 14.94
N ASN A 262 -5.64 -12.87 13.69
CA ASN A 262 -4.95 -11.74 13.06
C ASN A 262 -5.73 -10.43 13.27
N ASP A 263 -5.82 -9.97 14.51
CA ASP A 263 -6.26 -8.61 14.82
C ASP A 263 -5.19 -7.62 14.34
N PHE A 264 -5.60 -6.64 13.53
CA PHE A 264 -4.72 -5.59 13.00
C PHE A 264 -4.07 -4.76 14.11
N PHE A 265 -4.82 -4.32 15.13
CA PHE A 265 -4.29 -3.48 16.20
C PHE A 265 -3.34 -4.24 17.11
N MET A 266 -3.58 -5.52 17.34
CA MET A 266 -2.59 -6.37 18.04
C MET A 266 -1.29 -6.47 17.24
N GLN A 267 -1.36 -6.74 15.94
CA GLN A 267 -0.17 -6.80 15.07
C GLN A 267 0.54 -5.45 15.02
N TRP A 268 -0.21 -4.36 14.96
CA TRP A 268 0.33 -3.01 14.93
C TRP A 268 1.05 -2.65 16.25
N HIS A 269 0.48 -3.04 17.39
CA HIS A 269 1.14 -2.88 18.68
C HIS A 269 2.44 -3.68 18.78
N GLU A 270 2.48 -4.92 18.28
CA GLU A 270 3.71 -5.70 18.22
C GLU A 270 4.74 -5.10 17.25
N TYR A 271 4.29 -4.54 16.12
CA TYR A 271 5.12 -3.79 15.18
C TYR A 271 5.76 -2.54 15.81
N PHE A 272 5.05 -1.85 16.71
CA PHE A 272 5.63 -0.75 17.48
C PHE A 272 6.64 -1.23 18.53
N LYS A 273 6.31 -2.28 19.28
CA LYS A 273 7.21 -2.84 20.31
C LYS A 273 8.54 -3.31 19.74
N SER A 274 8.53 -3.86 18.53
CA SER A 274 9.73 -4.31 17.82
C SER A 274 10.47 -3.18 17.08
N TYR A 275 10.01 -1.93 17.20
CA TYR A 275 10.52 -0.78 16.45
C TYR A 275 10.45 -0.94 14.93
N GLY A 276 9.52 -1.76 14.42
CA GLY A 276 9.37 -2.02 12.98
C GLY A 276 9.17 -0.74 12.16
N HIS A 277 8.42 0.23 12.70
CA HIS A 277 8.19 1.55 12.10
C HIS A 277 9.47 2.37 11.93
N ILE A 278 10.43 2.26 12.87
CA ILE A 278 11.73 2.93 12.75
C ILE A 278 12.65 2.15 11.82
N ALA A 279 12.60 0.81 11.88
CA ALA A 279 13.41 -0.06 11.06
C ALA A 279 13.16 0.21 9.56
N ILE A 280 11.90 0.22 9.12
CA ILE A 280 11.58 0.44 7.70
C ILE A 280 12.01 1.83 7.19
N ILE A 281 11.91 2.86 8.04
CA ILE A 281 12.40 4.21 7.70
C ILE A 281 13.93 4.20 7.54
N ASN A 282 14.65 3.53 8.43
CA ASN A 282 16.11 3.39 8.32
C ASN A 282 16.52 2.57 7.10
N GLU A 283 15.78 1.49 6.79
CA GLU A 283 15.96 0.69 5.58
C GLU A 283 15.78 1.56 4.32
N TRP A 284 14.73 2.39 4.28
CA TRP A 284 14.52 3.34 3.20
C TRP A 284 15.64 4.38 3.09
N ILE A 285 16.09 4.98 4.20
CA ILE A 285 17.21 5.95 4.21
C ILE A 285 18.49 5.35 3.60
N MET A 286 18.71 4.04 3.77
CA MET A 286 19.86 3.36 3.18
C MET A 286 19.69 3.12 1.66
N VAL A 287 18.46 2.87 1.21
CA VAL A 287 18.14 2.48 -0.17
C VAL A 287 17.85 3.69 -1.07
N SER A 288 17.25 4.76 -0.53
CA SER A 288 16.79 5.92 -1.28
C SER A 288 17.88 6.60 -2.11
N PRO A 289 19.17 6.72 -1.68
CA PRO A 289 20.19 7.35 -2.52
C PRO A 289 20.48 6.57 -3.81
N PHE A 290 20.33 5.25 -3.77
CA PHE A 290 20.48 4.40 -4.96
C PHE A 290 19.26 4.54 -5.88
N VAL A 291 18.07 4.65 -5.30
CA VAL A 291 16.84 4.97 -6.06
C VAL A 291 17.00 6.31 -6.78
N GLU A 292 17.49 7.37 -6.13
CA GLU A 292 17.73 8.67 -6.78
C GLU A 292 18.75 8.57 -7.91
N LYS A 293 19.85 7.86 -7.67
CA LYS A 293 20.91 7.62 -8.66
C LYS A 293 20.38 6.96 -9.93
N HIS A 294 19.54 5.94 -9.80
CA HIS A 294 19.05 5.13 -10.93
C HIS A 294 17.79 5.69 -11.59
N SER A 295 16.88 6.26 -10.81
CA SER A 295 15.61 6.80 -11.33
C SER A 295 15.71 8.25 -11.82
N HIS A 296 16.73 8.98 -11.39
CA HIS A 296 16.84 10.43 -11.55
C HIS A 296 15.66 11.22 -10.94
N THR A 297 14.86 10.57 -10.09
CA THR A 297 13.80 11.21 -9.31
C THR A 297 14.32 11.56 -7.93
N THR A 298 13.74 12.59 -7.30
CA THR A 298 13.95 12.82 -5.87
C THR A 298 13.24 11.73 -5.07
N ALA A 299 14.01 10.91 -4.37
CA ALA A 299 13.54 9.87 -3.46
C ALA A 299 13.65 10.30 -2.00
N ASP A 300 14.28 11.44 -1.73
CA ASP A 300 14.70 11.75 -0.38
C ASP A 300 13.61 12.26 0.59
N MET A 301 13.71 11.74 1.81
CA MET A 301 13.33 12.43 3.04
C MET A 301 14.55 13.18 3.60
N GLN A 302 15.22 13.99 2.77
CA GLN A 302 16.39 14.75 3.23
C GLN A 302 15.92 15.82 4.22
N ARG A 303 16.00 15.47 5.51
CA ARG A 303 15.93 16.24 6.77
C ARG A 303 14.83 15.77 7.74
N HIS A 304 15.12 14.71 8.49
CA HIS A 304 14.87 14.75 9.92
C HIS A 304 16.18 15.13 10.63
N ALA A 305 16.34 16.41 10.98
CA ALA A 305 17.34 16.83 11.96
C ALA A 305 16.99 16.34 13.39
N SER A 306 15.85 15.67 13.57
CA SER A 306 15.31 15.21 14.86
C SER A 306 15.38 13.70 15.08
N VAL A 307 15.60 12.89 14.05
CA VAL A 307 15.81 11.44 14.19
C VAL A 307 17.30 11.19 14.03
N VAL A 308 18.01 11.04 15.15
CA VAL A 308 19.37 10.50 15.12
C VAL A 308 19.25 9.13 14.41
N PRO A 309 19.86 8.94 13.23
CA PRO A 309 19.81 7.65 12.55
C PRO A 309 20.33 6.61 13.52
N MET A 310 19.51 5.60 13.83
CA MET A 310 20.01 4.50 14.65
C MET A 310 21.09 3.79 13.84
N THR A 311 22.31 3.82 14.36
CA THR A 311 23.40 3.11 13.72
C THR A 311 23.13 1.60 13.77
N MET A 312 23.74 0.82 12.88
CA MET A 312 23.73 -0.65 12.99
C MET A 312 24.17 -1.14 14.37
N SER A 313 25.00 -0.36 15.07
CA SER A 313 25.41 -0.63 16.45
C SER A 313 24.27 -0.42 17.47
N ASP A 314 23.39 0.56 17.24
CA ASP A 314 22.21 0.81 18.07
C ASP A 314 21.17 -0.30 17.89
N ILE A 315 20.94 -0.74 16.64
CA ILE A 315 20.07 -1.87 16.31
C ILE A 315 20.59 -3.15 16.99
N ALA A 316 21.88 -3.47 16.82
CA ALA A 316 22.49 -4.62 17.47
C ALA A 316 22.42 -4.54 19.01
N ARG A 317 22.51 -3.34 19.58
CA ARG A 317 22.37 -3.11 21.03
C ARG A 317 20.93 -3.37 21.50
N LEU A 318 19.93 -2.95 20.73
CA LEU A 318 18.52 -3.20 21.02
C LEU A 318 18.18 -4.69 20.94
N GLU A 319 18.60 -5.39 19.89
CA GLU A 319 18.40 -6.84 19.77
C GLU A 319 19.06 -7.60 20.93
N LYS A 320 20.27 -7.19 21.32
CA LYS A 320 20.97 -7.79 22.47
C LYS A 320 20.22 -7.55 23.78
N ALA A 321 19.64 -6.37 23.96
CA ALA A 321 18.84 -6.04 25.14
C ALA A 321 17.54 -6.86 25.19
N GLU A 322 16.90 -7.07 24.04
CA GLU A 322 15.68 -7.87 23.91
C GLU A 322 15.93 -9.36 24.19
N ARG A 323 16.99 -9.94 23.60
CA ARG A 323 17.44 -11.32 23.92
C ARG A 323 17.69 -11.50 25.41
N LYS A 324 18.24 -10.47 26.08
CA LYS A 324 18.47 -10.48 27.54
C LYS A 324 17.16 -10.42 28.33
N ARG A 325 16.15 -9.65 27.88
CA ARG A 325 14.81 -9.60 28.49
C ARG A 325 14.10 -10.95 28.36
N HIS A 326 14.12 -11.57 27.19
CA HIS A 326 13.53 -12.91 26.98
C HIS A 326 14.16 -13.98 27.87
N ARG A 327 15.49 -14.01 27.96
CA ARG A 327 16.20 -14.93 28.87
C ARG A 327 15.80 -14.73 30.34
N ARG A 328 15.60 -13.49 30.77
CA ARG A 328 15.15 -13.16 32.14
C ARG A 328 13.70 -13.57 32.39
N ALA A 329 12.81 -13.40 31.40
CA ALA A 329 11.43 -13.84 31.49
C ALA A 329 11.33 -15.38 31.59
N GLN A 330 12.08 -16.10 30.76
CA GLN A 330 12.15 -17.57 30.79
C GLN A 330 12.76 -18.14 32.08
N ALA A 331 13.72 -17.42 32.69
CA ALA A 331 14.28 -17.83 33.97
C ALA A 331 13.26 -17.67 35.11
N ARG A 332 12.44 -16.61 35.08
CA ARG A 332 11.38 -16.36 36.07
C ARG A 332 10.22 -17.35 35.95
N SER A 333 9.86 -17.77 34.74
CA SER A 333 8.81 -18.78 34.52
C SER A 333 9.23 -20.20 34.90
N ARG A 334 10.51 -20.44 35.19
CA ARG A 334 11.04 -21.74 35.67
C ARG A 334 11.21 -21.79 37.19
N THR A 335 11.02 -20.67 37.88
CA THR A 335 11.15 -20.55 39.35
C THR A 335 9.80 -20.42 40.06
N GLN A 336 8.70 -20.42 39.29
CA GLN A 336 7.35 -20.75 39.74
C GLN A 336 7.04 -22.17 39.28
#